data_AF-A0A530ALZ0-F1
#
_entry.id   AF-A0A530ALZ0-F1
#
_cell.length_a   1.000
_cell.length_b   1.000
_cell.length_c   1.000
_cell.angle_alpha   90.00
_cell.angle_beta   90.00
_cell.angle_gamma   90.00
#
_symmetry.space_group_name_H-M   'P 1'
#
loop_
_entity.id
_entity.type
_entity.pdbx_description
1 polymer ?
#
loop_
_entity_poly.entity_id
_entity_poly.type
_entity_poly.pdbx_seq_one_letter_code
_entity_poly.pdbx_strand_id
1 'polypeptide(L)'
;EKEMQWFIDAAKPFAGMEIKVVSETLTTHQYESQVLAPAFTAITGIKVTHDVIQEGDVVEKIQTQMQTGQNLYDGWVNDSDLIGTHWRYQQARNLTDWMAGEGKDVTDPMLDVDDFIGKSFTTAPDGKLYQLPDQQFANLYWFRYDWFNDEKNKADFKAKYGYDLGVPVNWSAYEDIAQFFTGREIDGKKVYGHMD
;
A
#
# COMPACT_ATOMS: atom_id res chain seq x y z
N GLU A 1 7.01 15.91 -19.77
CA GLU A 1 6.51 16.20 -21.15
C GLU A 1 6.55 14.98 -22.07
N LYS A 2 7.71 14.31 -22.25
CA LYS A 2 7.81 13.12 -23.12
C LYS A 2 6.91 11.95 -22.70
N GLU A 3 6.86 11.65 -21.41
CA GLU A 3 6.02 10.58 -20.84
C GLU A 3 4.53 10.83 -21.02
N MET A 4 4.06 12.04 -20.73
CA MET A 4 2.66 12.42 -20.97
C MET A 4 2.27 12.32 -22.44
N GLN A 5 3.17 12.72 -23.35
CA GLN A 5 2.94 12.57 -24.79
C GLN A 5 2.88 11.09 -25.18
N TRP A 6 3.71 10.24 -24.57
CA TRP A 6 3.67 8.80 -24.79
C TRP A 6 2.32 8.19 -24.38
N PHE A 7 1.78 8.54 -23.21
CA PHE A 7 0.43 8.09 -22.81
C PHE A 7 -0.65 8.51 -23.80
N ILE A 8 -0.61 9.76 -24.27
CA ILE A 8 -1.57 10.26 -25.27
C ILE A 8 -1.47 9.46 -26.57
N ASP A 9 -0.26 9.20 -27.05
CA ASP A 9 -0.04 8.51 -28.32
C ASP A 9 -0.37 7.02 -28.25
N ALA A 10 0.07 6.34 -27.18
CA ALA A 10 -0.18 4.93 -26.94
C ALA A 10 -1.67 4.64 -26.71
N ALA A 11 -2.42 5.58 -26.13
CA ALA A 11 -3.84 5.41 -25.85
C ALA A 11 -4.78 5.59 -27.06
N LYS A 12 -4.30 6.17 -28.18
CA LYS A 12 -5.15 6.47 -29.35
C LYS A 12 -6.03 5.29 -29.82
N PRO A 13 -5.53 4.04 -29.90
CA PRO A 13 -6.36 2.90 -30.31
C PRO A 13 -7.47 2.53 -29.32
N PHE A 14 -7.37 3.01 -28.08
CA PHE A 14 -8.24 2.65 -26.96
C PHE A 14 -9.18 3.80 -26.54
N ALA A 15 -9.23 4.89 -27.31
CA ALA A 15 -10.16 5.99 -27.03
C ALA A 15 -11.61 5.49 -26.97
N GLY A 16 -12.32 5.84 -25.89
CA GLY A 16 -13.68 5.37 -25.63
C GLY A 16 -13.76 4.01 -24.92
N MET A 17 -12.64 3.33 -24.69
CA MET A 17 -12.57 2.18 -23.77
C MET A 17 -12.98 2.61 -22.37
N GLU A 18 -13.60 1.70 -21.62
CA GLU A 18 -13.92 1.89 -20.21
C GLU A 18 -13.15 0.85 -19.40
N ILE A 19 -12.45 1.30 -18.38
CA ILE A 19 -11.73 0.44 -17.44
C ILE A 19 -12.22 0.69 -16.03
N LYS A 20 -12.33 -0.38 -15.25
CA LYS A 20 -12.70 -0.34 -13.83
C LYS A 20 -11.51 -0.77 -12.98
N VAL A 21 -11.14 0.08 -12.05
CA VAL A 21 -10.07 -0.15 -11.07
C VAL A 21 -10.66 -0.06 -9.67
N VAL A 22 -10.12 -0.83 -8.73
CA VAL A 22 -10.52 -0.76 -7.32
C VAL A 22 -9.29 -0.76 -6.41
N SER A 23 -9.40 -0.03 -5.31
CA SER A 23 -8.40 0.06 -4.26
C SER A 23 -9.04 0.16 -2.87
N GLU A 24 -8.23 0.00 -1.84
CA GLU A 24 -8.65 0.22 -0.45
C GLU A 24 -8.79 1.72 -0.11
N THR A 25 -9.31 2.02 1.08
CA THR A 25 -9.63 3.38 1.51
C THR A 25 -8.42 4.05 2.14
N LEU A 26 -7.58 4.64 1.30
CA LEU A 26 -6.44 5.48 1.70
C LEU A 26 -6.52 6.86 1.06
N THR A 27 -5.88 7.84 1.70
CA THR A 27 -5.81 9.21 1.16
C THR A 27 -5.11 9.24 -0.21
N THR A 28 -4.09 8.39 -0.43
CA THR A 28 -3.43 8.23 -1.73
C THR A 28 -4.42 7.79 -2.81
N HIS A 29 -5.21 6.76 -2.53
CA HIS A 29 -6.18 6.24 -3.50
C HIS A 29 -7.38 7.17 -3.73
N GLN A 30 -7.78 7.95 -2.73
CA GLN A 30 -8.73 9.04 -2.92
C GLN A 30 -8.19 10.08 -3.91
N TYR A 31 -6.92 10.44 -3.80
CA TYR A 31 -6.26 11.34 -4.75
C TYR A 31 -6.16 10.71 -6.16
N GLU A 32 -5.79 9.44 -6.27
CA GLU A 32 -5.78 8.72 -7.54
C GLU A 32 -7.16 8.73 -8.21
N SER A 33 -8.20 8.35 -7.48
CA SER A 33 -9.57 8.26 -7.99
C SER A 33 -10.14 9.62 -8.38
N GLN A 34 -9.90 10.67 -7.58
CA GLN A 34 -10.51 11.98 -7.77
C GLN A 34 -9.70 12.92 -8.66
N VAL A 35 -8.40 12.68 -8.83
CA VAL A 35 -7.49 13.57 -9.56
C VAL A 35 -6.80 12.85 -10.72
N LEU A 36 -6.11 11.73 -10.46
CA LEU A 36 -5.29 11.08 -11.48
C LEU A 36 -6.14 10.33 -12.52
N ALA A 37 -7.18 9.59 -12.13
CA ALA A 37 -8.07 8.91 -13.05
C ALA A 37 -8.82 9.88 -13.99
N PRO A 38 -9.37 11.03 -13.51
CA PRO A 38 -9.90 12.07 -14.40
C PRO A 38 -8.85 12.70 -15.31
N ALA A 39 -7.64 12.95 -14.82
CA ALA A 39 -6.55 13.50 -15.63
C ALA A 39 -6.12 12.53 -16.74
N PHE A 40 -5.97 11.25 -16.41
CA PHE A 40 -5.68 10.18 -17.36
C PHE A 40 -6.80 10.07 -18.40
N THR A 41 -8.07 10.11 -17.97
CA THR A 41 -9.22 10.11 -18.87
C THR A 41 -9.18 11.30 -19.83
N ALA A 42 -8.84 12.50 -19.35
CA ALA A 42 -8.80 13.71 -20.16
C ALA A 42 -7.72 13.66 -21.26
N ILE A 43 -6.55 13.07 -20.98
CA ILE A 43 -5.45 13.02 -21.95
C ILE A 43 -5.54 11.81 -22.90
N THR A 44 -6.13 10.70 -22.46
CA THR A 44 -6.17 9.44 -23.24
C THR A 44 -7.50 9.17 -23.94
N GLY A 45 -8.60 9.72 -23.41
CA GLY A 45 -9.96 9.35 -23.83
C GLY A 45 -10.42 7.97 -23.34
N ILE A 46 -9.62 7.25 -22.55
CA ILE A 46 -10.03 6.02 -21.84
C ILE A 46 -10.79 6.45 -20.60
N LYS A 47 -12.03 5.97 -20.40
CA LYS A 47 -12.81 6.27 -19.20
C LYS A 47 -12.36 5.38 -18.06
N VAL A 48 -11.83 5.97 -17.00
CA VAL A 48 -11.41 5.23 -15.80
C VAL A 48 -12.45 5.42 -14.70
N THR A 49 -13.05 4.31 -14.26
CA THR A 49 -13.79 4.26 -12.99
C THR A 49 -12.86 3.70 -11.92
N HIS A 50 -12.55 4.49 -10.89
CA HIS A 50 -11.73 4.04 -9.78
C HIS A 50 -12.56 4.02 -8.49
N ASP A 51 -12.97 2.82 -8.09
CA ASP A 51 -13.72 2.59 -6.85
C ASP A 51 -12.77 2.54 -5.66
N VAL A 52 -13.13 3.21 -4.57
CA VAL A 52 -12.41 3.20 -3.29
C VAL A 52 -13.32 2.58 -2.24
N ILE A 53 -12.93 1.40 -1.72
CA ILE A 53 -13.72 0.60 -0.78
C ILE A 53 -12.87 0.18 0.43
N GLN A 54 -13.44 -0.49 1.42
CA GLN A 54 -12.65 -0.99 2.54
C GLN A 54 -11.76 -2.16 2.09
N GLU A 55 -10.57 -2.31 2.69
CA GLU A 55 -9.59 -3.36 2.34
C GLU A 55 -10.23 -4.76 2.31
N GLY A 56 -11.02 -5.10 3.34
CA GLY A 56 -11.74 -6.36 3.41
C GLY A 56 -12.68 -6.61 2.22
N ASP A 57 -13.33 -5.57 1.71
CA ASP A 57 -14.21 -5.66 0.53
C ASP A 57 -13.40 -5.85 -0.76
N VAL A 58 -12.18 -5.28 -0.85
CA VAL A 58 -11.25 -5.53 -1.97
C VAL A 58 -10.90 -7.01 -2.02
N VAL A 59 -10.51 -7.60 -0.88
CA VAL A 59 -10.16 -9.01 -0.77
C VAL A 59 -11.34 -9.91 -1.14
N GLU A 60 -12.55 -9.62 -0.66
CA GLU A 60 -13.76 -10.39 -1.00
C GLU A 60 -14.06 -10.33 -2.50
N LYS A 61 -13.94 -9.15 -3.13
CA LYS A 61 -14.17 -8.99 -4.57
C LYS A 61 -13.12 -9.70 -5.42
N ILE A 62 -11.85 -9.68 -5.02
CA ILE A 62 -10.78 -10.47 -5.67
C ILE A 62 -11.17 -11.95 -5.66
N GLN A 63 -11.51 -12.49 -4.49
CA GLN A 63 -11.90 -13.88 -4.34
C GLN A 63 -13.14 -14.22 -5.18
N THR A 64 -14.12 -13.30 -5.23
CA THR A 64 -15.33 -13.47 -6.04
C THR A 64 -15.00 -13.55 -7.53
N GLN A 65 -14.19 -12.63 -8.07
CA GLN A 65 -13.74 -12.66 -9.47
C GLN A 65 -12.97 -13.95 -9.77
N MET A 66 -12.08 -14.36 -8.88
CA MET A 66 -11.30 -15.60 -9.00
C MET A 66 -12.16 -16.87 -9.05
N GLN A 67 -13.18 -16.95 -8.17
CA GLN A 67 -14.06 -18.12 -8.06
C GLN A 67 -15.09 -18.20 -9.18
N THR A 68 -15.65 -17.05 -9.59
CA THR A 68 -16.72 -16.99 -10.59
C THR A 68 -16.19 -16.90 -12.02
N GLY A 69 -14.97 -16.39 -12.21
CA GLY A 69 -14.42 -16.02 -13.51
C GLY A 69 -15.08 -14.78 -14.13
N GLN A 70 -16.02 -14.13 -13.42
CA GLN A 70 -16.65 -12.90 -13.87
C GLN A 70 -15.69 -11.74 -13.65
N ASN A 71 -15.47 -10.94 -14.70
CA ASN A 71 -14.71 -9.69 -14.58
C ASN A 71 -15.54 -8.63 -13.83
N LEU A 72 -15.15 -8.34 -12.59
CA LEU A 72 -15.65 -7.26 -11.75
C LEU A 72 -14.82 -5.98 -11.94
N TYR A 73 -13.49 -6.12 -11.99
CA TYR A 73 -12.53 -5.03 -12.20
C TYR A 73 -11.35 -5.49 -13.06
N ASP A 74 -10.90 -4.58 -13.93
CA ASP A 74 -9.80 -4.76 -14.86
C ASP A 74 -8.43 -4.50 -14.19
N GLY A 75 -8.40 -3.65 -13.16
CA GLY A 75 -7.22 -3.31 -12.38
C GLY A 75 -7.50 -3.36 -10.87
N TRP A 76 -6.48 -3.75 -10.11
CA TRP A 76 -6.59 -3.94 -8.67
C TRP A 76 -5.36 -3.33 -8.00
N VAL A 77 -5.60 -2.46 -7.02
CA VAL A 77 -4.59 -2.09 -6.03
C VAL A 77 -4.85 -2.95 -4.80
N ASN A 78 -3.96 -3.90 -4.54
CA ASN A 78 -4.06 -4.85 -3.44
C ASN A 78 -2.69 -5.20 -2.87
N ASP A 79 -2.70 -5.71 -1.65
CA ASP A 79 -1.48 -5.95 -0.88
C ASP A 79 -0.54 -6.96 -1.55
N SER A 80 0.77 -6.72 -1.38
CA SER A 80 1.81 -7.66 -1.80
C SER A 80 1.69 -9.02 -1.11
N ASP A 81 0.95 -9.12 0.01
CA ASP A 81 0.66 -10.37 0.71
C ASP A 81 -0.08 -11.39 -0.19
N LEU A 82 -0.78 -10.90 -1.21
CA LEU A 82 -1.44 -11.73 -2.22
C LEU A 82 -0.50 -12.29 -3.30
N ILE A 83 0.80 -11.94 -3.31
CA ILE A 83 1.73 -12.42 -4.34
C ILE A 83 1.75 -13.94 -4.46
N GLY A 84 1.66 -14.64 -3.31
CA GLY A 84 1.59 -16.08 -3.26
C GLY A 84 0.30 -16.66 -3.84
N THR A 85 -0.80 -15.93 -3.75
CA THR A 85 -2.12 -16.26 -4.32
C THR A 85 -2.08 -16.07 -5.83
N HIS A 86 -1.63 -14.90 -6.30
CA HIS A 86 -1.53 -14.54 -7.71
C HIS A 86 -0.66 -15.54 -8.48
N TRP A 87 0.51 -15.87 -7.92
CA TRP A 87 1.42 -16.86 -8.51
C TRP A 87 0.83 -18.28 -8.52
N ARG A 88 0.16 -18.74 -7.45
CA ARG A 88 -0.34 -20.13 -7.42
C ARG A 88 -1.56 -20.36 -8.30
N TYR A 89 -2.47 -19.41 -8.34
CA TYR A 89 -3.73 -19.56 -9.07
C TYR A 89 -3.63 -19.14 -10.54
N GLN A 90 -2.61 -18.36 -10.91
CA GLN A 90 -2.37 -17.94 -12.29
C GLN A 90 -3.59 -17.21 -12.90
N GLN A 91 -4.32 -16.47 -12.06
CA GLN A 91 -5.47 -15.65 -12.45
C GLN A 91 -5.15 -14.14 -12.49
N ALA A 92 -3.93 -13.76 -12.11
CA ALA A 92 -3.37 -12.44 -12.36
C ALA A 92 -2.42 -12.49 -13.57
N ARG A 93 -2.28 -11.38 -14.29
CA ARG A 93 -1.28 -11.26 -15.36
C ARG A 93 0.10 -11.25 -14.74
N ASN A 94 0.97 -12.12 -15.24
CA ASN A 94 2.40 -11.99 -15.04
C ASN A 94 2.89 -10.81 -15.88
N LEU A 95 3.27 -9.73 -15.21
CA LEU A 95 3.65 -8.47 -15.83
C LEU A 95 4.99 -8.56 -16.56
N THR A 96 5.91 -9.42 -16.10
CA THR A 96 7.20 -9.63 -16.80
C THR A 96 6.99 -10.15 -18.21
N ASP A 97 6.21 -11.22 -18.37
CA ASP A 97 5.95 -11.80 -19.69
C ASP A 97 4.98 -10.92 -20.50
N TRP A 98 3.99 -10.31 -19.85
CA TRP A 98 3.01 -9.46 -20.52
C TRP A 98 3.67 -8.21 -21.11
N MET A 99 4.50 -7.49 -20.35
CA MET A 99 5.21 -6.30 -20.85
C MET A 99 6.21 -6.65 -21.97
N ALA A 100 6.81 -7.84 -21.95
CA ALA A 100 7.70 -8.31 -23.02
C ALA A 100 6.93 -8.77 -24.28
N GLY A 101 5.66 -9.15 -24.13
CA GLY A 101 4.82 -9.75 -25.15
C GLY A 101 3.62 -8.89 -25.54
N GLU A 102 2.42 -9.32 -25.15
CA GLU A 102 1.14 -8.71 -25.55
C GLU A 102 1.01 -7.24 -25.14
N GLY A 103 1.55 -6.86 -23.98
CA GLY A 103 1.53 -5.51 -23.44
C GLY A 103 2.66 -4.62 -23.93
N LYS A 104 3.54 -5.10 -24.82
CA LYS A 104 4.75 -4.37 -25.22
C LYS A 104 4.46 -2.98 -25.80
N ASP A 105 3.45 -2.88 -26.66
CA ASP A 105 3.09 -1.61 -27.32
C ASP A 105 2.48 -0.58 -26.35
N VAL A 106 2.06 -1.04 -25.16
CA VAL A 106 1.47 -0.23 -24.08
C VAL A 106 2.31 -0.28 -22.79
N THR A 107 3.56 -0.73 -22.88
CA THR A 107 4.53 -0.66 -21.78
C THR A 107 5.34 0.61 -21.95
N ASP A 108 5.28 1.51 -20.96
CA ASP A 108 5.99 2.78 -21.02
C ASP A 108 7.50 2.54 -21.10
N PRO A 109 8.18 2.96 -22.18
CA PRO A 109 9.62 2.80 -22.30
C PRO A 109 10.43 3.65 -21.31
N MET A 110 9.78 4.59 -20.61
CA MET A 110 10.37 5.41 -19.53
C MET A 110 10.13 4.80 -18.13
N LEU A 111 9.33 3.74 -18.01
CA LEU A 111 9.10 3.05 -16.73
C LEU A 111 10.36 2.27 -16.32
N ASP A 112 11.06 2.78 -15.30
CA ASP A 112 12.18 2.07 -14.71
C ASP A 112 11.70 1.09 -13.63
N VAL A 113 11.32 -0.12 -14.08
CA VAL A 113 10.84 -1.17 -13.18
C VAL A 113 11.90 -1.58 -12.14
N ASP A 114 13.19 -1.42 -12.44
CA ASP A 114 14.27 -1.76 -11.52
C ASP A 114 14.48 -0.71 -10.42
N ASP A 115 13.97 0.51 -10.61
CA ASP A 115 14.00 1.61 -9.62
C ASP A 115 12.85 1.53 -8.59
N PHE A 116 11.91 0.58 -8.75
CA PHE A 116 10.87 0.39 -7.74
C PHE A 116 11.44 -0.15 -6.42
N ILE A 117 11.30 0.65 -5.37
CA ILE A 117 11.50 0.17 -4.00
C ILE A 117 10.49 -0.96 -3.75
N GLY A 118 10.97 -2.07 -3.18
CA GLY A 118 10.12 -3.21 -2.82
C GLY A 118 9.63 -4.07 -4.00
N LYS A 119 10.19 -3.95 -5.20
CA LYS A 119 9.94 -4.86 -6.34
C LYS A 119 9.98 -6.34 -5.95
N SER A 120 10.85 -6.73 -5.02
CA SER A 120 10.97 -8.10 -4.54
C SER A 120 9.72 -8.62 -3.82
N PHE A 121 8.91 -7.76 -3.20
CA PHE A 121 7.68 -8.15 -2.51
C PHE A 121 6.56 -8.54 -3.48
N THR A 122 6.60 -8.02 -4.71
CA THR A 122 5.63 -8.29 -5.77
C THR A 122 6.18 -9.22 -6.86
N THR A 123 7.36 -9.79 -6.63
CA THR A 123 8.01 -10.78 -7.49
C THR A 123 7.83 -12.17 -6.88
N ALA A 124 7.31 -13.11 -7.65
CA ALA A 124 7.05 -14.47 -7.19
C ALA A 124 8.32 -15.35 -7.22
N PRO A 125 8.30 -16.57 -6.61
CA PRO A 125 9.46 -17.46 -6.58
C PRO A 125 9.99 -17.92 -7.95
N ASP A 126 9.22 -17.76 -9.02
CA ASP A 126 9.64 -18.00 -10.40
C ASP A 126 10.46 -16.83 -11.01
N GLY A 127 10.69 -15.78 -10.22
CA GLY A 127 11.44 -14.58 -10.62
C GLY A 127 10.62 -13.57 -11.42
N LYS A 128 9.29 -13.72 -11.49
CA LYS A 128 8.43 -12.89 -12.32
C LYS A 128 7.60 -11.92 -11.49
N LEU A 129 7.38 -10.72 -12.03
CA LEU A 129 6.61 -9.65 -11.41
C LEU A 129 5.11 -9.85 -11.67
N TYR A 130 4.29 -9.79 -10.63
CA TYR A 130 2.83 -9.93 -10.74
C TYR A 130 2.05 -8.69 -10.29
N GLN A 131 2.67 -7.78 -9.55
CA GLN A 131 2.11 -6.46 -9.19
C GLN A 131 3.19 -5.39 -9.40
N LEU A 132 2.79 -4.20 -9.85
CA LEU A 132 3.67 -3.02 -9.81
C LEU A 132 3.57 -2.41 -8.40
N PRO A 133 4.69 -2.20 -7.69
CA PRO A 133 4.67 -1.43 -6.46
C PRO A 133 4.19 0.00 -6.73
N ASP A 134 3.12 0.41 -6.07
CA ASP A 134 2.56 1.77 -6.15
C ASP A 134 2.68 2.52 -4.81
N GLN A 135 2.65 1.79 -3.70
CA GLN A 135 2.70 2.30 -2.34
C GLN A 135 3.46 1.36 -1.42
N GLN A 136 4.06 1.91 -0.35
CA GLN A 136 4.75 1.15 0.67
C GLN A 136 4.45 1.69 2.06
N PHE A 137 4.36 0.77 3.03
CA PHE A 137 4.24 1.09 4.44
C PHE A 137 5.54 0.72 5.16
N ALA A 138 6.25 1.73 5.67
CA ALA A 138 7.27 1.48 6.67
C ALA A 138 6.56 1.23 8.01
N ASN A 139 6.77 0.06 8.61
CA ASN A 139 6.34 -0.15 9.98
C ASN A 139 7.28 0.64 10.91
N LEU A 140 6.71 1.59 11.65
CA LEU A 140 7.42 2.55 12.46
C LEU A 140 6.87 2.52 13.89
N TYR A 141 7.77 2.66 14.87
CA TYR A 141 7.38 2.91 16.23
C TYR A 141 7.08 4.39 16.45
N TRP A 142 5.81 4.72 16.68
CA TRP A 142 5.37 6.08 17.02
C TRP A 142 5.29 6.26 18.52
N PHE A 143 5.87 7.35 19.03
CA PHE A 143 5.86 7.65 20.47
C PHE A 143 5.71 9.14 20.76
N ARG A 144 5.26 9.44 21.98
CA ARG A 144 5.13 10.81 22.49
C ARG A 144 6.47 11.32 22.98
N TYR A 145 7.18 12.04 22.10
CA TYR A 145 8.50 12.60 22.40
C TYR A 145 8.51 13.45 23.68
N ASP A 146 7.45 14.24 23.89
CA ASP A 146 7.28 15.04 25.11
C ASP A 146 7.12 14.17 26.36
N TRP A 147 6.37 13.06 26.29
CA TRP A 147 6.21 12.14 27.43
C TRP A 147 7.51 11.41 27.78
N PHE A 148 8.28 11.04 26.76
CA PHE A 148 9.57 10.37 26.93
C PHE A 148 10.66 11.32 27.43
N ASN A 149 10.48 12.64 27.22
CA ASN A 149 11.40 13.67 27.71
C ASN A 149 11.00 14.30 29.04
N ASP A 150 9.81 14.00 29.57
CA ASP A 150 9.39 14.46 30.89
C ASP A 150 10.24 13.79 31.99
N GLU A 151 10.89 14.62 32.81
CA GLU A 151 11.84 14.17 33.83
C GLU A 151 11.17 13.32 34.91
N LYS A 152 9.89 13.58 35.23
CA LYS A 152 9.14 12.76 36.18
C LYS A 152 8.83 11.38 35.60
N ASN A 153 8.41 11.30 34.34
CA ASN A 153 8.17 10.02 33.67
C ASN A 153 9.46 9.19 33.56
N LYS A 154 10.60 9.82 33.22
CA LYS A 154 11.90 9.12 33.22
C LYS A 154 12.25 8.55 34.60
N ALA A 155 12.11 9.38 35.65
CA ALA A 155 12.40 8.96 37.01
C ALA A 155 11.47 7.84 37.50
N ASP A 156 10.16 7.99 37.29
CA ASP A 156 9.15 7.00 37.68
C ASP A 156 9.33 5.67 36.92
N PHE A 157 9.64 5.74 35.63
CA PHE A 157 9.90 4.57 34.80
C PHE A 157 11.13 3.82 35.29
N LYS A 158 12.25 4.53 35.49
CA LYS A 158 13.50 3.94 35.98
C LYS A 158 13.34 3.33 37.36
N ALA A 159 12.57 3.97 38.24
CA ALA A 159 12.27 3.44 39.57
C ALA A 159 11.46 2.13 39.50
N LYS A 160 10.54 2.00 38.53
CA LYS A 160 9.67 0.82 38.37
C LYS A 160 10.36 -0.34 37.66
N TYR A 161 11.08 -0.07 36.57
CA TYR A 161 11.60 -1.10 35.67
C TYR A 161 13.12 -1.28 35.75
N GLY A 162 13.85 -0.38 36.41
CA GLY A 162 15.28 -0.49 36.64
C GLY A 162 16.17 -0.06 35.47
N TYR A 163 15.61 0.51 34.39
CA TYR A 163 16.34 1.06 33.25
C TYR A 163 15.71 2.36 32.73
N ASP A 164 16.42 3.09 31.87
CA ASP A 164 15.98 4.40 31.39
C ASP A 164 14.83 4.28 30.37
N LEU A 165 13.84 5.17 30.47
CA LEU A 165 12.78 5.32 29.49
C LEU A 165 13.36 5.82 28.16
N GLY A 166 13.11 5.10 27.07
CA GLY A 166 13.63 5.44 25.74
C GLY A 166 12.97 4.60 24.64
N VAL A 167 13.39 4.81 23.40
CA VAL A 167 12.92 4.01 22.25
C VAL A 167 13.17 2.52 22.54
N PRO A 168 12.14 1.65 22.45
CA PRO A 168 12.28 0.25 22.81
C PRO A 168 13.31 -0.44 21.92
N VAL A 169 14.26 -1.14 22.54
CA VAL A 169 15.29 -1.92 21.85
C VAL A 169 14.93 -3.40 21.69
N ASN A 170 13.84 -3.83 22.31
CA ASN A 170 13.28 -5.18 22.22
C ASN A 170 11.80 -5.18 22.65
N TRP A 171 11.12 -6.32 22.47
CA TRP A 171 9.70 -6.48 22.77
C TRP A 171 9.35 -6.37 24.27
N SER A 172 10.23 -6.80 25.17
CA SER A 172 10.00 -6.64 26.62
C SER A 172 10.01 -5.16 27.02
N ALA A 173 10.94 -4.38 26.48
CA ALA A 173 10.96 -2.93 26.71
C ALA A 173 9.73 -2.25 26.13
N TYR A 174 9.25 -2.71 24.96
CA TYR A 174 8.00 -2.24 24.38
C TYR A 174 6.83 -2.49 25.34
N GLU A 175 6.68 -3.72 25.85
CA GLU A 175 5.63 -4.10 26.80
C GLU A 175 5.68 -3.28 28.09
N ASP A 176 6.87 -3.13 28.69
CA ASP A 176 7.07 -2.34 29.90
C ASP A 176 6.67 -0.88 29.71
N ILE A 177 7.02 -0.27 28.56
CA ILE A 177 6.65 1.11 28.22
C ILE A 177 5.12 1.21 28.06
N ALA A 178 4.49 0.26 27.37
CA ALA A 178 3.05 0.25 27.22
C ALA A 178 2.35 0.12 28.58
N GLN A 179 2.82 -0.80 29.42
CA GLN A 179 2.31 -1.00 30.77
C GLN A 179 2.58 0.20 31.67
N PHE A 180 3.71 0.90 31.51
CA PHE A 180 4.05 2.09 32.27
C PHE A 180 3.03 3.19 32.04
N PHE A 181 2.73 3.51 30.78
CA PHE A 181 1.78 4.58 30.46
C PHE A 181 0.32 4.19 30.71
N THR A 182 0.00 2.90 30.71
CA THR A 182 -1.36 2.42 30.91
C THR A 182 -1.94 2.79 32.27
N GLY A 183 -2.99 3.63 32.24
CA GLY A 183 -3.73 4.06 33.42
C GLY A 183 -3.14 5.27 34.14
N ARG A 184 -2.03 5.85 33.66
CA ARG A 184 -1.47 7.10 34.20
C ARG A 184 -2.35 8.29 33.83
N GLU A 185 -2.28 9.33 34.64
CA GLU A 185 -2.86 10.63 34.32
C GLU A 185 -1.75 11.58 33.85
N ILE A 186 -1.86 12.06 32.61
CA ILE A 186 -0.95 13.03 32.00
C ILE A 186 -1.81 14.17 31.46
N ASP A 187 -1.48 15.41 31.85
CA ASP A 187 -2.24 16.61 31.49
C ASP A 187 -3.75 16.53 31.82
N GLY A 188 -4.09 15.92 32.96
CA GLY A 188 -5.47 15.74 33.41
C GLY A 188 -6.28 14.71 32.62
N LYS A 189 -5.62 13.88 31.80
CA LYS A 189 -6.24 12.81 31.02
C LYS A 189 -5.64 11.47 31.37
N LYS A 190 -6.50 10.47 31.52
CA LYS A 190 -6.08 9.08 31.62
C LYS A 190 -5.54 8.61 30.26
N VAL A 191 -4.32 8.11 30.25
CA VAL A 191 -3.65 7.64 29.03
C VAL A 191 -3.45 6.13 29.05
N TYR A 192 -3.24 5.56 27.88
CA TYR A 192 -3.03 4.14 27.67
C TYR A 192 -1.78 3.95 26.82
N GLY A 193 -0.91 3.04 27.24
CA GLY A 193 0.16 2.60 26.37
C GLY A 193 -0.41 1.73 25.25
N HIS A 194 0.20 1.79 24.08
CA HIS A 194 -0.15 0.99 22.93
C HIS A 194 0.84 -0.15 22.81
N MET A 195 0.38 -1.36 22.51
CA MET A 195 1.11 -2.37 21.77
C MET A 195 0.32 -2.68 20.51
N ASP A 196 1.02 -2.78 19.39
CA ASP A 196 0.45 -3.19 18.12
C ASP A 196 0.08 -4.69 18.17
#